data_AF-A0A494TAB3-F1
#
_entry.id   AF-A0A494TAB3-F1
#
_cell.length_a   1.000
_cell.length_b   1.000
_cell.length_c   1.000
_cell.angle_alpha   90.00
_cell.angle_beta   90.00
_cell.angle_gamma   90.00
#
_symmetry.space_group_name_H-M   'P 1'
#
loop_
_entity.id
_entity.type
_entity.pdbx_description
1 polymer ?
#
loop_
_entity_poly.entity_id
_entity_poly.type
_entity_poly.pdbx_seq_one_letter_code
_entity_poly.pdbx_strand_id
1 'polypeptide(L)'
;MADESGITDADWESVAKNLLRGQLMTKGLSYAKLAEAMAGIGVEETEVSIKNKVGRGRFTFMFFLQAMTAIGTSRILLPTLAELEQGHGVGRGGAQTFAKKVSLSDTD
;
A
#
# COMPACT_ATOMS: atom_id res chain seq x y z
N MET A 1 34.93 4.25 -2.46
CA MET A 1 34.01 3.34 -1.75
C MET A 1 32.65 4.01 -1.82
N ALA A 2 31.70 3.42 -2.54
CA ALA A 2 30.43 4.07 -2.84
C ALA A 2 29.63 4.24 -1.56
N ASP A 3 29.36 5.49 -1.24
CA ASP A 3 28.31 5.93 -0.34
C ASP A 3 26.95 5.50 -0.94
N GLU A 4 26.37 4.43 -0.42
CA GLU A 4 24.99 3.99 -0.71
C GLU A 4 24.09 4.34 0.49
N SER A 5 24.11 5.61 0.94
CA SER A 5 23.32 6.12 2.08
C SER A 5 21.93 6.65 1.70
N GLY A 6 21.29 6.07 0.68
CA GLY A 6 19.99 6.55 0.17
C GLY A 6 18.92 5.46 0.11
N ILE A 7 17.65 5.86 0.29
CA ILE A 7 16.50 5.00 0.04
C ILE A 7 16.47 4.65 -1.44
N THR A 8 16.46 3.36 -1.75
CA THR A 8 16.54 2.87 -3.13
C THR A 8 15.16 2.85 -3.79
N ASP A 9 15.13 2.77 -5.13
CA ASP A 9 13.90 2.51 -5.89
C ASP A 9 13.15 1.27 -5.39
N ALA A 10 13.88 0.21 -5.02
CA ALA A 10 13.30 -1.04 -4.52
C ALA A 10 12.62 -0.84 -3.15
N ASP A 11 13.16 0.05 -2.31
CA ASP A 11 12.54 0.41 -1.03
C ASP A 11 11.23 1.16 -1.27
N TRP A 12 11.21 2.10 -2.21
CA TRP A 12 9.98 2.81 -2.60
C TRP A 12 8.92 1.89 -3.19
N GLU A 13 9.30 0.94 -4.04
CA GLU A 13 8.41 -0.10 -4.55
C GLU A 13 7.83 -0.95 -3.40
N SER A 14 8.66 -1.30 -2.43
CA SER A 14 8.25 -2.06 -1.24
C SER A 14 7.23 -1.26 -0.41
N VAL A 15 7.49 0.02 -0.18
CA VAL A 15 6.59 0.92 0.54
C VAL A 15 5.25 1.06 -0.18
N ALA A 16 5.25 1.32 -1.49
CA ALA A 16 4.01 1.46 -2.27
C ALA A 16 3.13 0.21 -2.18
N LYS A 17 3.74 -0.96 -2.34
CA LYS A 17 3.08 -2.26 -2.15
C LYS A 17 2.52 -2.42 -0.74
N ASN A 18 3.34 -2.13 0.27
CA ASN A 18 3.00 -2.38 1.66
C ASN A 18 1.94 -1.40 2.18
N LEU A 19 1.90 -0.16 1.68
CA LEU A 19 0.84 0.80 1.99
C LEU A 19 -0.53 0.28 1.53
N LEU A 20 -0.66 -0.11 0.27
CA LEU A 20 -1.93 -0.63 -0.25
C LEU A 20 -2.33 -1.92 0.48
N ARG A 21 -1.39 -2.84 0.68
CA ARG A 21 -1.65 -4.08 1.44
C ARG A 21 -2.05 -3.81 2.88
N GLY A 22 -1.43 -2.84 3.55
CA GLY A 22 -1.76 -2.45 4.91
C GLY A 22 -3.22 -2.00 5.02
N GLN A 23 -3.70 -1.19 4.07
CA GLN A 23 -5.10 -0.76 4.01
C GLN A 23 -6.07 -1.93 3.83
N LEU A 24 -5.74 -2.87 2.95
CA LEU A 24 -6.53 -4.08 2.77
C LEU A 24 -6.55 -4.95 4.04
N MET A 25 -5.40 -5.09 4.71
CA MET A 25 -5.29 -5.85 5.96
C MET A 25 -6.12 -5.22 7.08
N THR A 26 -6.06 -3.90 7.25
CA THR A 26 -6.87 -3.18 8.26
C THR A 26 -8.37 -3.39 8.04
N LYS A 27 -8.81 -3.48 6.78
CA LYS A 27 -10.22 -3.72 6.41
C LYS A 27 -10.58 -5.20 6.25
N GLY A 28 -9.65 -6.13 6.43
CA GLY A 28 -9.89 -7.56 6.25
C GLY A 28 -10.21 -7.97 4.80
N LEU A 29 -9.76 -7.22 3.80
CA LEU A 29 -10.08 -7.44 2.39
C LEU A 29 -8.99 -8.24 1.67
N SER A 30 -9.42 -9.16 0.81
CA SER A 30 -8.54 -9.83 -0.16
C SER A 30 -8.42 -9.01 -1.45
N TYR A 31 -7.50 -9.39 -2.34
CA TYR A 31 -7.44 -8.79 -3.68
C TYR A 31 -8.67 -9.10 -4.53
N ALA A 32 -9.31 -10.26 -4.35
CA ALA A 32 -10.61 -10.56 -4.95
C ALA A 32 -11.68 -9.56 -4.50
N LYS A 33 -11.74 -9.27 -3.19
CA LYS A 33 -12.68 -8.26 -2.67
C LYS A 33 -12.36 -6.85 -3.12
N LEU A 34 -11.08 -6.51 -3.29
CA LEU A 34 -10.69 -5.25 -3.90
C LEU A 34 -11.19 -5.16 -5.36
N ALA A 35 -11.04 -6.22 -6.16
CA ALA A 35 -11.54 -6.27 -7.54
C ALA A 35 -13.06 -6.05 -7.59
N GLU A 36 -13.82 -6.75 -6.73
CA GLU A 36 -15.27 -6.56 -6.61
C GLU A 36 -15.63 -5.11 -6.25
N ALA A 37 -14.93 -4.52 -5.28
CA ALA A 37 -15.16 -3.13 -4.86
C ALA A 37 -14.82 -2.12 -5.97
N MET A 38 -13.73 -2.34 -6.71
CA MET A 38 -13.34 -1.50 -7.84
C MET A 38 -14.36 -1.59 -8.99
N ALA A 39 -14.92 -2.77 -9.25
CA ALA A 39 -16.01 -2.92 -10.21
C ALA A 39 -17.25 -2.11 -9.81
N GLY A 40 -17.53 -2.01 -8.51
CA GLY A 40 -18.62 -1.17 -7.97
C GLY A 40 -18.50 0.32 -8.29
N ILE A 41 -17.30 0.82 -8.58
CA ILE A 41 -17.05 2.21 -9.02
C ILE A 41 -16.78 2.31 -10.53
N GLY A 42 -17.06 1.25 -11.31
CA GLY A 42 -16.88 1.21 -12.76
C GLY A 42 -15.44 0.94 -13.21
N VAL A 43 -14.57 0.44 -12.34
CA VAL A 43 -13.18 0.10 -12.68
C VAL A 43 -13.02 -1.41 -12.75
N GLU A 44 -12.84 -1.92 -13.96
CA GLU A 44 -12.66 -3.35 -14.19
C GLU A 44 -11.22 -3.79 -13.94
N GLU A 45 -11.02 -4.51 -12.86
CA GLU A 45 -9.75 -5.16 -12.51
C GLU A 45 -10.02 -6.62 -12.15
N THR A 46 -9.03 -7.47 -12.40
CA THR A 46 -9.05 -8.87 -11.91
C THR A 46 -8.13 -9.02 -10.71
N GLU A 47 -8.41 -10.00 -9.84
CA GLU A 47 -7.54 -10.34 -8.72
C GLU A 47 -6.08 -10.55 -9.16
N VAL A 48 -5.87 -11.23 -10.29
CA VAL A 48 -4.54 -11.49 -10.85
C VAL A 48 -3.86 -10.20 -11.29
N SER A 49 -4.57 -9.31 -11.98
CA SER A 49 -4.02 -8.02 -12.41
C SER A 49 -3.64 -7.12 -11.23
N ILE A 50 -4.47 -7.06 -10.19
CA ILE A 50 -4.20 -6.35 -8.94
C ILE A 50 -2.96 -6.94 -8.27
N LYS A 51 -2.93 -8.27 -8.10
CA LYS A 51 -1.79 -8.97 -7.50
C LYS A 51 -0.49 -8.66 -8.22
N ASN A 52 -0.50 -8.61 -9.56
CA ASN A 52 0.67 -8.28 -10.36
C ASN A 52 1.10 -6.81 -10.22
N LYS A 53 0.15 -5.87 -10.29
CA LYS A 53 0.39 -4.42 -10.10
C LYS A 53 0.97 -4.14 -8.72
N VAL A 54 0.29 -4.59 -7.67
CA VAL A 54 0.70 -4.41 -6.27
C VAL A 54 1.98 -5.19 -5.98
N GLY A 55 2.15 -6.37 -6.57
CA GLY A 55 3.33 -7.22 -6.38
C GLY A 55 4.64 -6.56 -6.79
N ARG A 56 4.62 -5.77 -7.89
CA ARG A 56 5.77 -5.03 -8.42
C ARG A 56 5.98 -3.65 -7.79
N GLY A 57 5.01 -3.12 -7.05
CA GLY A 57 5.10 -1.78 -6.44
C GLY A 57 5.08 -0.58 -7.41
N ARG A 58 5.08 -0.81 -8.72
CA ARG A 58 5.02 0.23 -9.77
C ARG A 58 3.63 0.28 -10.42
N PHE A 59 2.64 0.79 -9.69
CA PHE A 59 1.31 1.10 -10.23
C PHE A 59 1.09 2.60 -10.34
N THR A 60 0.16 3.01 -11.20
CA THR A 60 -0.16 4.44 -11.36
C THR A 60 -0.84 4.98 -10.11
N PHE A 61 -0.63 6.25 -9.81
CA PHE A 61 -1.33 6.92 -8.72
C PHE A 61 -2.86 6.89 -8.92
N MET A 62 -3.32 6.92 -10.18
CA MET A 62 -4.74 6.74 -10.52
C MET A 62 -5.30 5.41 -9.99
N PHE A 63 -4.63 4.29 -10.26
CA PHE A 63 -5.04 2.96 -9.75
C PHE A 63 -5.09 2.96 -8.22
N PHE A 64 -4.10 3.60 -7.57
CA PHE A 64 -4.08 3.73 -6.13
C PHE A 64 -5.30 4.50 -5.59
N LEU A 65 -5.61 5.66 -6.16
CA LEU A 65 -6.79 6.44 -5.77
C LEU A 65 -8.10 5.67 -5.97
N GLN A 66 -8.24 4.96 -7.10
CA GLN A 66 -9.39 4.10 -7.36
C GLN A 66 -9.50 3.00 -6.30
N ALA A 67 -8.40 2.32 -5.97
CA ALA A 67 -8.38 1.27 -4.96
C ALA A 67 -8.77 1.81 -3.57
N MET A 68 -8.22 2.96 -3.17
CA MET A 68 -8.53 3.59 -1.87
C MET A 68 -9.99 4.05 -1.80
N THR A 69 -10.50 4.63 -2.87
CA THR A 69 -11.90 5.05 -2.98
C THR A 69 -12.83 3.85 -2.90
N ALA A 70 -12.53 2.78 -3.65
CA ALA A 70 -13.33 1.56 -3.69
C ALA A 70 -13.47 0.89 -2.31
N ILE A 71 -12.42 0.95 -1.48
CA ILE A 71 -12.45 0.37 -0.12
C ILE A 71 -12.85 1.38 0.97
N GLY A 72 -13.18 2.61 0.60
CA GLY A 72 -13.55 3.66 1.55
C GLY A 72 -12.41 4.07 2.49
N THR A 73 -11.19 4.21 1.97
CA THR A 73 -10.05 4.80 2.69
C THR A 73 -9.93 6.27 2.31
N SER A 74 -10.15 7.17 3.27
CA SER A 74 -10.08 8.63 3.08
C SER A 74 -8.72 9.23 3.45
N ARG A 75 -7.95 8.55 4.31
CA ARG A 75 -6.65 9.01 4.80
C ARG A 75 -5.61 7.89 4.76
N ILE A 76 -4.38 8.26 4.45
CA ILE A 76 -3.25 7.34 4.38
C ILE A 76 -2.06 8.03 5.04
N LEU A 77 -1.43 7.33 5.97
CA LEU A 77 -0.24 7.80 6.64
C LEU A 77 0.98 7.34 5.85
N LEU A 78 1.69 8.30 5.25
CA LEU A 78 2.96 8.04 4.61
C LEU A 78 4.06 7.88 5.67
N PRO A 79 5.07 7.04 5.42
CA PRO A 79 6.25 7.00 6.26
C PRO A 79 7.05 8.31 6.10
N THR A 80 7.65 8.75 7.20
CA THR A 80 8.62 9.86 7.21
C THR A 80 9.98 9.39 6.72
N LEU A 81 10.86 10.33 6.35
CA LEU A 81 12.23 10.00 5.95
C LEU A 81 12.96 9.19 7.03
N ALA A 82 12.87 9.60 8.28
CA ALA A 82 13.47 8.90 9.42
C ALA A 82 12.91 7.47 9.60
N GLU A 83 11.61 7.27 9.35
CA GLU A 83 11.01 5.93 9.38
C GLU A 83 11.56 5.06 8.25
N LEU A 84 11.71 5.61 7.04
CA LEU A 84 12.24 4.89 5.88
C LEU A 84 13.72 4.51 6.03
N GLU A 85 14.56 5.42 6.55
CA GLU A 85 15.97 5.14 6.87
C GLU A 85 16.13 4.01 7.90
N GLN A 86 15.15 3.85 8.80
CA GLN A 86 15.08 2.75 9.76
C GLN A 86 14.48 1.46 9.18
N GLY A 87 14.13 1.46 7.89
CA GLY A 87 13.52 0.31 7.20
C GLY A 87 12.04 0.10 7.52
N HIS A 88 11.35 1.06 8.14
CA HIS A 88 9.91 0.93 8.40
C HIS A 88 9.11 0.94 7.10
N GLY A 89 8.27 -0.09 6.93
CA GLY A 89 7.45 -0.22 5.72
C GLY A 89 8.17 -0.87 4.54
N VAL A 90 9.46 -1.20 4.68
CA VAL A 90 10.26 -1.94 3.70
C VAL A 90 10.27 -3.43 4.07
N GLY A 91 10.25 -4.31 3.07
CA GLY A 91 10.47 -5.75 3.24
C GLY A 91 9.28 -6.56 3.80
N ARG A 92 9.57 -7.76 4.34
CA ARG A 92 8.55 -8.66 4.92
C ARG A 92 8.12 -8.12 6.28
N GLY A 93 6.90 -7.60 6.38
CA GLY A 93 6.37 -7.02 7.62
C GLY A 93 5.84 -5.59 7.46
N GLY A 94 6.26 -4.89 6.41
CA GLY A 94 5.91 -3.47 6.23
C GLY A 94 4.40 -3.21 6.13
N ALA A 95 3.65 -4.14 5.52
CA ALA A 95 2.19 -4.04 5.44
C ALA A 95 1.53 -4.09 6.83
N GLN A 96 2.04 -4.92 7.75
CA GLN A 96 1.58 -4.99 9.13
C GLN A 96 1.89 -3.71 9.90
N THR A 97 3.07 -3.11 9.68
CA THR A 97 3.45 -1.83 10.27
C THR A 97 2.48 -0.73 9.88
N PHE A 98 2.14 -0.62 8.60
CA PHE A 98 1.15 0.36 8.14
C PHE A 98 -0.26 0.07 8.66
N ALA A 99 -0.68 -1.21 8.69
CA ALA A 99 -1.99 -1.57 9.22
C ALA A 99 -2.16 -1.15 10.69
N LYS A 100 -1.12 -1.37 11.52
CA LYS A 100 -1.09 -0.95 12.93
C LYS A 100 -1.13 0.57 13.06
N LYS A 101 -0.41 1.30 12.21
CA LYS A 101 -0.36 2.78 12.22
C LYS A 101 -1.74 3.38 11.92
N VAL A 102 -2.50 2.78 11.00
CA VAL A 102 -3.87 3.22 10.68
C VAL A 102 -4.81 3.01 11.88
N SER A 103 -4.80 1.83 12.50
CA SER A 103 -5.67 1.55 13.65
C SER A 103 -5.42 2.45 14.86
N LEU A 104 -4.19 2.95 15.04
CA LEU A 104 -3.84 3.87 16.12
C LEU A 104 -4.35 5.30 15.88
N SER A 105 -4.62 5.67 14.63
CA SER A 105 -5.06 7.03 14.24
C SER A 105 -6.58 7.22 14.14
N ASP A 106 -7.35 6.15 14.22
CA ASP A 106 -8.83 6.18 14.18
C ASP A 106 -9.47 6.25 15.58
N THR A 107 -8.66 6.48 16.64
CA THR A 107 -9.13 6.65 18.03
C THR A 107 -9.29 8.14 18.44
N ASP A 108 -9.06 9.09 17.52
CA ASP A 108 -9.30 10.53 17.71
C ASP A 108 -10.54 11.01 16.95
#